data_AF-A0A8A3NZK8-F1
#
_entry.id   AF-A0A8A3NZK8-F1
#
_cell.length_a   1.000
_cell.length_b   1.000
_cell.length_c   1.000
_cell.angle_alpha   90.00
_cell.angle_beta   90.00
_cell.angle_gamma   90.00
#
_symmetry.space_group_name_H-M   'P 1'
#
loop_
_entity.id
_entity.type
_entity.pdbx_description
1 polymer ?
#
loop_
_entity_poly.entity_id
_entity_poly.type
_entity_poly.pdbx_seq_one_letter_code
_entity_poly.pdbx_strand_id
1 'polypeptide(L)'
;MHQIRSWLRDVSRTPRILLPLVVLIFICLFGTWTILETPSEGLERQIVSQHGGIYGIPKGPAPSINLVIAATSKDDYSWNIVSALNSLDLREVQRRKFLNLRVTWGNGCSTVLNTTAGEKSPAGIPEQRSMQDAFRANFDIYDIPESLASPCCSQIVVVREVIQGVPRTQYTRHIEWILKTNLKDDISGRVWEHMWHYLFLHKTIDCPIEHLAYCRLYHICFGGKEAYEEWVGLNKGRESLERELKKLDKADKMGGKGEDGKNSTNGSDKSLDSDSIKRAKEGTRKSLVEQLGSLKEIIRIKRSWLLPGV
;
A
#
# COMPACT_ATOMS: atom_id res chain seq x y z
N MET A 1 -27.36 -52.04 -35.48
CA MET A 1 -27.45 -51.39 -34.16
C MET A 1 -28.89 -50.88 -33.98
N HIS A 2 -29.92 -51.60 -33.57
CA HIS A 2 -30.07 -52.61 -32.49
C HIS A 2 -29.25 -52.24 -31.24
N GLN A 3 -29.97 -51.92 -30.16
CA GLN A 3 -29.53 -51.56 -28.80
C GLN A 3 -29.48 -50.08 -28.35
N ILE A 4 -30.34 -49.17 -28.82
CA ILE A 4 -30.60 -47.92 -28.03
C ILE A 4 -32.05 -47.45 -28.25
N ARG A 5 -33.05 -48.31 -28.02
CA ARG A 5 -34.48 -47.95 -28.21
C ARG A 5 -35.42 -48.35 -27.06
N SER A 6 -34.92 -48.90 -25.94
CA SER A 6 -35.78 -49.33 -24.83
C SER A 6 -35.55 -48.64 -23.48
N TRP A 7 -34.61 -47.70 -23.34
CA TRP A 7 -34.34 -47.06 -22.04
C TRP A 7 -34.80 -45.59 -21.93
N LEU A 8 -35.43 -45.04 -22.96
CA LEU A 8 -35.94 -43.65 -22.98
C LEU A 8 -37.45 -43.59 -23.23
N ARG A 9 -38.21 -44.54 -22.68
CA ARG A 9 -39.67 -44.52 -22.81
C ARG A 9 -40.45 -44.63 -21.50
N ASP A 10 -39.80 -44.33 -20.37
CA ASP A 10 -40.48 -44.40 -19.07
C ASP A 10 -40.06 -43.32 -18.06
N VAL A 11 -39.86 -42.08 -18.53
CA VAL A 11 -39.86 -40.89 -17.65
C VAL A 11 -40.66 -39.77 -18.32
N SER A 12 -41.96 -40.02 -18.52
CA SER A 12 -42.91 -38.98 -18.88
C SER A 12 -44.08 -39.01 -17.90
N ARG A 13 -43.88 -38.37 -16.74
CA ARG A 13 -44.90 -37.69 -15.91
C ARG A 13 -44.31 -37.37 -14.53
N THR A 14 -43.34 -36.46 -14.48
CA THR A 14 -43.05 -35.70 -13.26
C THR A 14 -43.76 -34.34 -13.38
N PRO A 15 -44.59 -33.93 -12.40
CA PRO A 15 -45.33 -32.68 -12.48
C PRO A 15 -44.36 -31.49 -12.53
N ARG A 16 -44.65 -30.53 -13.44
CA ARG A 16 -43.86 -29.30 -13.71
C ARG A 16 -43.63 -28.37 -12.51
N ILE A 17 -44.06 -28.77 -11.31
CA ILE A 17 -43.93 -28.06 -10.03
C ILE A 17 -42.73 -28.56 -9.21
N LEU A 18 -42.21 -29.77 -9.50
CA LEU A 18 -41.08 -30.34 -8.75
C LEU A 18 -39.73 -29.71 -9.09
N LEU A 19 -39.53 -29.27 -10.34
CA LEU A 19 -38.26 -28.66 -10.77
C LEU A 19 -37.96 -27.33 -10.02
N PRO A 20 -38.89 -26.37 -9.89
CA PRO A 20 -38.62 -25.16 -9.11
C PRO A 20 -38.46 -25.44 -7.61
N LEU A 21 -39.14 -26.45 -7.06
CA LEU A 21 -38.97 -26.85 -5.66
C LEU A 21 -37.59 -27.43 -5.37
N VAL A 22 -37.04 -28.25 -6.28
CA VAL A 22 -35.67 -28.78 -6.14
C VAL A 22 -34.64 -27.66 -6.23
N VAL A 23 -34.83 -26.67 -7.11
CA VAL A 23 -33.94 -25.50 -7.20
C VAL A 23 -34.02 -24.64 -5.93
N LEU A 24 -35.21 -24.43 -5.37
CA LEU A 24 -35.40 -23.66 -4.12
C LEU A 24 -34.79 -24.39 -2.92
N ILE A 25 -34.91 -25.72 -2.86
CA ILE A 25 -34.25 -26.56 -1.85
C ILE A 25 -32.72 -26.50 -2.01
N PHE A 26 -32.19 -26.52 -3.24
CA PHE A 26 -30.75 -26.33 -3.46
C PHE A 26 -30.27 -24.93 -3.04
N ILE A 27 -31.05 -23.88 -3.28
CA ILE A 27 -30.72 -22.51 -2.82
C ILE A 27 -30.82 -22.41 -1.29
N CYS A 28 -31.77 -23.09 -0.64
CA CYS A 28 -31.86 -23.12 0.82
C CYS A 28 -30.78 -23.98 1.48
N LEU A 29 -30.38 -25.10 0.86
CA LEU A 29 -29.36 -26.02 1.39
C LEU A 29 -27.92 -25.55 1.10
N PHE A 30 -27.69 -24.82 0.00
CA PHE A 30 -26.37 -24.31 -0.37
C PHE A 30 -26.24 -22.78 -0.24
N GLY A 31 -27.31 -22.05 0.08
CA GLY A 31 -27.29 -20.59 0.31
C GLY A 31 -26.88 -20.18 1.72
N THR A 32 -26.76 -21.14 2.65
CA THR A 32 -26.18 -20.91 3.98
C THR A 32 -24.72 -21.37 3.98
N TRP A 33 -23.89 -20.79 3.11
CA TRP A 33 -22.47 -20.69 3.43
C TRP A 33 -22.34 -19.65 4.54
N THR A 34 -22.51 -20.12 5.77
CA THR A 34 -22.08 -19.44 6.99
C THR A 34 -20.65 -18.98 6.78
N ILE A 35 -20.45 -17.66 6.83
CA ILE A 35 -19.14 -17.06 7.04
C ILE A 35 -18.59 -17.72 8.30
N LEU A 36 -17.50 -18.49 8.16
CA LEU A 36 -16.75 -18.98 9.30
C LEU A 36 -16.25 -17.74 10.04
N GLU A 37 -16.89 -17.41 11.17
CA GLU A 37 -16.31 -16.52 12.16
C GLU A 37 -14.94 -17.07 12.52
N THR A 38 -13.90 -16.30 12.23
CA THR A 38 -12.56 -16.57 12.73
C THR A 38 -12.60 -16.55 14.27
N PRO A 39 -11.95 -17.51 14.97
CA PRO A 39 -11.98 -17.59 16.42
C PRO A 39 -11.58 -16.27 17.10
N SER A 40 -12.42 -15.83 18.03
CA SER A 40 -12.37 -14.54 18.73
C SER A 40 -11.34 -14.47 19.86
N GLU A 41 -10.09 -14.87 19.64
CA GLU A 41 -9.03 -14.78 20.67
C GLU A 41 -8.11 -13.55 20.54
N GLY A 42 -8.51 -12.51 19.78
CA GLY A 42 -7.67 -11.33 19.54
C GLY A 42 -8.25 -9.96 19.90
N LEU A 43 -9.51 -9.86 20.33
CA LEU A 43 -10.21 -8.57 20.44
C LEU A 43 -10.37 -8.01 21.87
N GLU A 44 -9.59 -8.48 22.85
CA GLU A 44 -9.71 -8.02 24.25
C GLU A 44 -8.88 -6.78 24.63
N ARG A 45 -8.36 -6.00 23.68
CA ARG A 45 -7.67 -4.73 24.03
C ARG A 45 -8.22 -3.51 23.33
N GLN A 46 -9.54 -3.32 23.37
CA GLN A 46 -10.13 -1.99 23.19
C GLN A 46 -10.22 -1.27 24.53
N ILE A 47 -9.07 -0.89 25.07
CA ILE A 47 -8.98 0.05 26.18
C ILE A 47 -8.77 1.44 25.58
N VAL A 48 -9.83 2.26 25.58
CA VAL A 48 -9.77 3.66 25.15
C VAL A 48 -9.47 4.52 26.37
N SER A 49 -8.43 5.36 26.33
CA SER A 49 -8.14 6.30 27.41
C SER A 49 -9.14 7.47 27.39
N GLN A 50 -9.70 7.81 28.55
CA GLN A 50 -10.34 9.10 28.79
C GLN A 50 -9.55 9.91 29.83
N HIS A 51 -9.69 11.24 29.74
CA HIS A 51 -8.97 12.22 30.55
C HIS A 51 -9.15 11.91 32.04
N GLY A 52 -8.04 11.65 32.74
CA GLY A 52 -8.01 11.33 34.17
C GLY A 52 -7.53 9.93 34.53
N GLY A 53 -7.16 9.08 33.58
CA GLY A 53 -6.48 7.80 33.87
C GLY A 53 -7.39 6.69 34.39
N ILE A 54 -8.71 6.80 34.23
CA ILE A 54 -9.66 5.73 34.53
C ILE A 54 -10.02 5.00 33.23
N TYR A 55 -9.68 3.72 33.15
CA TYR A 55 -10.03 2.85 32.03
C TYR A 55 -11.52 2.52 32.09
N GLY A 56 -12.30 3.05 31.15
CA GLY A 56 -13.74 2.78 31.04
C GLY A 56 -14.05 2.02 29.75
N ILE A 57 -14.81 0.92 29.86
CA ILE A 57 -15.42 0.26 28.70
C ILE A 57 -16.44 1.24 28.11
N PRO A 58 -16.32 1.65 26.83
CA PRO A 58 -17.30 2.53 26.23
C PRO A 58 -18.68 1.87 26.24
N LYS A 59 -19.63 2.47 26.96
CA LYS A 59 -21.04 2.05 26.93
C LYS A 59 -21.67 2.56 25.64
N GLY A 60 -21.88 1.65 24.69
CA GLY A 60 -22.55 1.88 23.41
C GLY A 60 -22.27 0.71 22.46
N PRO A 61 -23.07 0.52 21.39
CA PRO A 61 -22.72 -0.46 20.36
C PRO A 61 -21.34 -0.10 19.81
N ALA A 62 -20.41 -1.05 19.81
CA ALA A 62 -19.12 -0.87 19.15
C ALA A 62 -19.39 -0.43 17.70
N PRO A 63 -18.76 0.66 17.21
CA PRO A 63 -18.93 1.03 15.82
C PRO A 63 -18.49 -0.17 14.99
N SER A 64 -19.40 -0.68 14.16
CA SER A 64 -19.16 -1.82 13.27
C SER A 64 -18.20 -1.40 12.16
N ILE A 65 -16.94 -1.17 12.53
CA ILE A 65 -15.86 -0.81 11.64
C ILE A 65 -15.51 -2.06 10.87
N ASN A 66 -16.16 -2.23 9.72
CA ASN A 66 -15.71 -3.17 8.72
C ASN A 66 -14.67 -2.42 7.90
N LEU A 67 -13.46 -2.44 8.45
CA LEU A 67 -12.27 -1.81 7.90
C LEU A 67 -11.83 -2.61 6.67
N VAL A 68 -12.00 -2.06 5.47
CA VAL A 68 -11.35 -2.63 4.28
C VAL A 68 -9.95 -2.02 4.18
N ILE A 69 -8.94 -2.84 4.40
CA ILE A 69 -7.54 -2.51 4.12
C ILE A 69 -7.18 -3.15 2.79
N ALA A 70 -7.06 -2.35 1.74
CA ALA A 70 -6.32 -2.76 0.57
C ALA A 70 -4.85 -2.43 0.83
N ALA A 71 -3.91 -3.32 0.49
CA ALA A 71 -2.49 -3.03 0.56
C ALA A 71 -1.75 -3.71 -0.58
N THR A 72 -1.12 -2.92 -1.45
CA THR A 72 -0.51 -3.40 -2.70
C THR A 72 1.03 -3.46 -2.66
N SER A 73 1.65 -3.09 -1.54
CA SER A 73 3.11 -3.05 -1.39
C SER A 73 3.58 -3.68 -0.07
N LYS A 74 4.61 -4.53 -0.14
CA LYS A 74 5.36 -5.05 1.02
C LYS A 74 6.43 -4.08 1.51
N ASP A 75 6.77 -3.09 0.68
CA ASP A 75 7.85 -2.16 0.94
C ASP A 75 7.27 -0.84 1.42
N ASP A 76 7.24 -0.64 2.74
CA ASP A 76 7.34 0.71 3.28
C ASP A 76 8.34 0.73 4.44
N TYR A 77 9.48 1.37 4.19
CA TYR A 77 10.67 1.37 5.03
C TYR A 77 10.56 2.31 6.26
N SER A 78 9.37 2.80 6.58
CA SER A 78 9.15 3.64 7.76
C SER A 78 8.23 2.98 8.80
N TRP A 79 7.21 2.24 8.38
CA TRP A 79 6.29 1.48 9.25
C TRP A 79 5.71 0.28 8.49
N ASN A 80 5.93 -0.94 9.00
CA ASN A 80 5.21 -2.12 8.53
C ASN A 80 3.70 -1.87 8.67
N ILE A 81 2.89 -2.27 7.70
CA ILE A 81 1.43 -2.17 7.74
C ILE A 81 0.84 -2.69 9.06
N VAL A 82 1.42 -3.73 9.64
CA VAL A 82 1.01 -4.26 10.96
C VAL A 82 1.12 -3.19 12.05
N SER A 83 2.22 -2.44 12.09
CA SER A 83 2.41 -1.36 13.06
C SER A 83 1.46 -0.19 12.79
N ALA A 84 1.23 0.15 11.52
CA ALA A 84 0.26 1.20 11.16
C ALA A 84 -1.14 0.84 11.65
N LEU A 85 -1.58 -0.41 11.45
CA LEU A 85 -2.89 -0.89 11.91
C LEU A 85 -3.01 -0.94 13.43
N ASN A 86 -1.95 -1.37 14.13
CA ASN A 86 -1.95 -1.42 15.60
C ASN A 86 -2.03 -0.04 16.27
N SER A 87 -1.52 0.99 15.62
CA SER A 87 -1.51 2.36 16.14
C SER A 87 -2.65 3.23 15.58
N LEU A 88 -3.46 2.72 14.66
CA LEU A 88 -4.47 3.50 13.93
C LEU A 88 -5.58 4.02 14.86
N ASP A 89 -5.76 5.34 14.95
CA ASP A 89 -6.88 5.95 15.67
C ASP A 89 -8.18 5.81 14.85
N LEU A 90 -9.03 4.88 15.28
CA LEU A 90 -10.33 4.61 14.67
C LEU A 90 -11.30 5.79 14.72
N ARG A 91 -11.13 6.74 15.65
CA ARG A 91 -11.95 7.97 15.67
C ARG A 91 -11.57 8.88 14.51
N GLU A 92 -10.29 8.96 14.16
CA GLU A 92 -9.84 9.72 12.99
C GLU A 92 -10.29 9.03 11.69
N VAL A 93 -10.29 7.69 11.64
CA VAL A 93 -10.91 6.91 10.55
C VAL A 93 -12.38 7.29 10.38
N GLN A 94 -13.14 7.27 11.48
CA GLN A 94 -14.56 7.63 11.48
C GLN A 94 -14.81 9.09 11.09
N ARG A 95 -13.93 10.00 11.49
CA ARG A 95 -14.03 11.43 11.18
C ARG A 95 -13.70 11.74 9.72
N ARG A 96 -12.63 11.16 9.18
CA ARG A 96 -12.18 11.42 7.80
C ARG A 96 -12.91 10.57 6.77
N LYS A 97 -13.51 9.44 7.16
CA LYS A 97 -14.29 8.51 6.34
C LYS A 97 -13.48 7.76 5.26
N PHE A 98 -12.41 8.37 4.75
CA PHE A 98 -11.38 7.78 3.91
C PHE A 98 -10.01 8.26 4.37
N LEU A 99 -9.04 7.36 4.36
CA LEU A 99 -7.64 7.62 4.69
C LEU A 99 -6.74 6.77 3.80
N ASN A 100 -5.60 7.31 3.37
CA ASN A 100 -4.45 6.47 3.02
C ASN A 100 -3.65 6.20 4.31
N LEU A 101 -3.20 4.96 4.50
CA LEU A 101 -2.36 4.54 5.62
C LEU A 101 -0.92 5.06 5.48
N ARG A 102 -0.49 5.38 4.26
CA ARG A 102 0.80 6.02 4.05
C ARG A 102 0.74 7.48 4.48
N VAL A 103 1.57 7.82 5.46
CA VAL A 103 1.69 9.19 6.02
C VAL A 103 3.03 9.84 5.73
N THR A 104 4.12 9.08 5.59
CA THR A 104 5.36 9.66 5.03
C THR A 104 5.19 9.77 3.53
N TRP A 105 5.33 11.00 3.08
CA TRP A 105 5.33 11.31 1.68
C TRP A 105 6.80 11.25 1.25
N GLY A 106 7.07 10.45 0.22
CA GLY A 106 8.21 10.77 -0.63
C GLY A 106 7.90 12.08 -1.36
N ASN A 107 8.14 12.13 -2.66
CA ASN A 107 7.67 13.26 -3.47
C ASN A 107 6.12 13.31 -3.65
N GLY A 108 5.33 12.57 -2.86
CA GLY A 108 3.96 12.18 -3.16
C GLY A 108 2.96 13.33 -3.28
N CYS A 109 2.87 14.24 -2.30
CA CYS A 109 2.04 15.44 -2.47
C CYS A 109 2.78 16.59 -3.18
N SER A 110 4.11 16.52 -3.24
CA SER A 110 4.90 17.51 -3.99
C SER A 110 4.81 17.32 -5.50
N THR A 111 4.28 16.20 -5.98
CA THR A 111 4.13 15.89 -7.40
C THR A 111 2.65 15.80 -7.73
N VAL A 112 2.05 16.98 -7.96
CA VAL A 112 0.70 17.07 -8.52
C VAL A 112 0.69 16.37 -9.88
N LEU A 113 -0.17 15.36 -10.00
CA LEU A 113 -0.37 14.63 -11.24
C LEU A 113 -1.26 15.46 -12.17
N ASN A 114 -0.75 15.83 -13.35
CA ASN A 114 -1.54 16.53 -14.36
C ASN A 114 -2.31 15.53 -15.22
N THR A 115 -3.60 15.37 -14.99
CA THR A 115 -4.45 14.38 -15.67
C THR A 115 -4.66 14.69 -17.15
N THR A 116 -4.42 15.94 -17.57
CA THR A 116 -4.66 16.45 -18.93
C THR A 116 -3.40 16.54 -19.79
N ALA A 117 -2.23 16.22 -19.21
CA ALA A 117 -0.96 16.30 -19.92
C ALA A 117 -0.87 15.33 -21.12
N GLY A 118 -1.57 14.20 -21.07
CA GLY A 118 -1.63 13.22 -22.16
C GLY A 118 -0.23 12.83 -22.64
N GLU A 119 0.03 12.93 -23.94
CA GLU A 119 1.33 12.60 -24.54
C GLU A 119 2.49 13.48 -24.04
N LYS A 120 2.21 14.70 -23.59
CA LYS A 120 3.21 15.64 -23.04
C LYS A 120 3.66 15.26 -21.61
N SER A 121 3.15 14.17 -21.06
CA SER A 121 3.49 13.72 -19.71
C SER A 121 4.98 13.40 -19.58
N PRO A 122 5.63 13.80 -18.46
CA PRO A 122 7.03 13.47 -18.18
C PRO A 122 7.27 11.96 -18.16
N ALA A 123 8.44 11.53 -18.67
CA ALA A 123 8.80 10.11 -18.71
C ALA A 123 8.88 9.46 -17.31
N GLY A 124 9.11 10.25 -16.26
CA GLY A 124 9.18 9.78 -14.87
C GLY A 124 7.84 9.47 -14.21
N ILE A 125 6.71 9.79 -14.84
CA ILE A 125 5.35 9.57 -14.29
C ILE A 125 4.50 8.89 -15.38
N PRO A 126 4.76 7.61 -15.67
CA PRO A 126 4.22 6.95 -16.85
C PRO A 126 2.70 6.81 -16.82
N GLU A 127 2.08 6.73 -15.64
CA GLU A 127 0.62 6.65 -15.48
C GLU A 127 -0.10 7.94 -15.89
N GLN A 128 0.57 9.09 -15.83
CA GLN A 128 -0.02 10.40 -16.12
C GLN A 128 -0.58 10.47 -17.54
N ARG A 129 0.10 9.81 -18.50
CA ARG A 129 -0.33 9.75 -19.91
C ARG A 129 -1.71 9.10 -20.08
N SER A 130 -2.08 8.18 -19.19
CA SER A 130 -3.33 7.42 -19.28
C SER A 130 -4.45 7.97 -18.40
N MET A 131 -4.17 8.98 -17.57
CA MET A 131 -5.13 9.46 -16.58
C MET A 131 -6.40 10.05 -17.19
N GLN A 132 -6.28 10.82 -18.28
CA GLN A 132 -7.45 11.43 -18.92
C GLN A 132 -8.46 10.37 -19.38
N ASP A 133 -7.99 9.37 -20.12
CA ASP A 133 -8.86 8.32 -20.65
C ASP A 133 -9.35 7.38 -19.55
N ALA A 134 -8.50 7.10 -18.56
CA ALA A 134 -8.88 6.33 -17.39
C ALA A 134 -10.00 7.02 -16.58
N PHE A 135 -9.91 8.33 -16.36
CA PHE A 135 -10.95 9.09 -15.64
C PHE A 135 -12.29 9.05 -16.36
N ARG A 136 -12.29 9.30 -17.68
CA ARG A 136 -13.51 9.17 -18.52
C ARG A 136 -14.12 7.78 -18.40
N ALA A 137 -13.31 6.74 -18.59
CA ALA A 137 -13.80 5.37 -18.59
C ALA A 137 -14.32 4.93 -17.22
N ASN A 138 -13.71 5.41 -16.13
CA ASN A 138 -14.07 5.02 -14.76
C ASN A 138 -15.23 5.83 -14.19
N PHE A 139 -15.27 7.14 -14.42
CA PHE A 139 -16.26 8.04 -13.78
C PHE A 139 -17.32 8.58 -14.74
N ASP A 140 -17.21 8.30 -16.04
CA ASP A 140 -18.18 8.75 -17.05
C ASP A 140 -18.32 10.29 -17.08
N ILE A 141 -17.20 10.99 -16.87
CA ILE A 141 -17.11 12.45 -16.86
C ILE A 141 -16.20 12.95 -17.97
N TYR A 142 -16.57 14.07 -18.59
CA TYR A 142 -15.78 14.75 -19.61
C TYR A 142 -14.97 15.92 -19.07
N ASP A 143 -15.50 16.59 -18.03
CA ASP A 143 -14.79 17.64 -17.30
C ASP A 143 -13.91 16.97 -16.23
N ILE A 144 -12.68 16.68 -16.63
CA ILE A 144 -11.72 15.95 -15.80
C ILE A 144 -10.90 16.95 -15.00
N PRO A 145 -10.77 16.78 -13.67
CA PRO A 145 -9.92 17.64 -12.88
C PRO A 145 -8.48 17.66 -13.39
N GLU A 146 -7.94 18.83 -13.69
CA GLU A 146 -6.59 18.97 -14.25
C GLU A 146 -5.51 18.37 -13.35
N SER A 147 -5.73 18.43 -12.04
CA SER A 147 -4.71 18.09 -11.03
C SER A 147 -5.25 17.09 -10.02
N LEU A 148 -4.44 16.07 -9.72
CA LEU A 148 -4.68 15.14 -8.62
C LEU A 148 -3.47 15.07 -7.70
N ALA A 149 -3.71 15.00 -6.39
CA ALA A 149 -2.65 14.78 -5.42
C ALA A 149 -3.18 14.01 -4.21
N SER A 150 -2.51 12.92 -3.86
CA SER A 150 -2.78 12.10 -2.67
C SER A 150 -1.52 11.30 -2.31
N PRO A 151 -1.44 10.67 -1.13
CA PRO A 151 -0.30 9.83 -0.80
C PRO A 151 -0.21 8.69 -1.81
N CYS A 152 1.00 8.33 -2.22
CA CYS A 152 1.18 7.23 -3.15
C CYS A 152 0.71 5.90 -2.54
N CYS A 153 0.55 4.90 -3.41
CA CYS A 153 0.12 3.54 -3.08
C CYS A 153 -1.38 3.41 -2.77
N SER A 154 -1.88 2.17 -2.86
CA SER A 154 -3.29 1.83 -2.59
C SER A 154 -3.46 1.22 -1.20
N GLN A 155 -2.71 1.73 -0.20
CA GLN A 155 -2.89 1.34 1.20
C GLN A 155 -3.96 2.21 1.84
N ILE A 156 -5.23 1.84 1.74
CA ILE A 156 -6.35 2.71 2.14
C ILE A 156 -7.23 2.10 3.22
N VAL A 157 -7.91 2.98 3.93
CA VAL A 157 -8.94 2.69 4.92
C VAL A 157 -10.18 3.49 4.57
N VAL A 158 -11.30 2.80 4.43
CA VAL A 158 -12.58 3.42 4.08
C VAL A 158 -13.66 2.86 4.99
N VAL A 159 -14.52 3.73 5.50
CA VAL A 159 -15.64 3.30 6.32
C VAL A 159 -16.75 2.69 5.46
N ARG A 160 -17.52 1.78 6.07
CA ARG A 160 -18.58 1.00 5.40
C ARG A 160 -19.58 1.89 4.66
N GLU A 161 -20.04 2.96 5.30
CA GLU A 161 -21.05 3.85 4.72
C GLU A 161 -20.55 4.59 3.48
N VAL A 162 -19.26 4.88 3.38
CA VAL A 162 -18.66 5.49 2.17
C VAL A 162 -18.56 4.46 1.06
N ILE A 163 -18.14 3.23 1.37
CA ILE A 163 -18.12 2.13 0.39
C ILE A 163 -19.53 1.88 -0.15
N GLN A 164 -20.54 1.82 0.73
CA GLN A 164 -21.94 1.58 0.36
C GLN A 164 -22.59 2.78 -0.34
N GLY A 165 -22.08 3.99 -0.15
CA GLY A 165 -22.53 5.19 -0.85
C GLY A 165 -22.20 5.18 -2.35
N VAL A 166 -21.20 4.38 -2.76
CA VAL A 166 -20.86 4.20 -4.17
C VAL A 166 -21.80 3.14 -4.80
N PRO A 167 -22.54 3.46 -5.88
CA PRO A 167 -23.42 2.51 -6.53
C PRO A 167 -22.66 1.25 -7.01
N ARG A 168 -23.30 0.07 -6.92
CA ARG A 168 -22.71 -1.19 -7.40
C ARG A 168 -22.29 -1.11 -8.88
N THR A 169 -23.07 -0.43 -9.71
CA THR A 169 -22.78 -0.21 -11.14
C THR A 169 -21.46 0.52 -11.35
N GLN A 170 -21.12 1.46 -10.47
CA GLN A 170 -19.87 2.21 -10.49
C GLN A 170 -18.68 1.27 -10.21
N TYR A 171 -18.78 0.40 -9.20
CA TYR A 171 -17.77 -0.64 -8.96
C TYR A 171 -17.64 -1.61 -10.14
N THR A 172 -18.75 -2.02 -10.76
CA THR A 172 -18.70 -2.87 -11.96
C THR A 172 -17.92 -2.19 -13.09
N ARG A 173 -18.19 -0.91 -13.36
CA ARG A 173 -17.45 -0.12 -14.35
C ARG A 173 -15.94 -0.08 -14.05
N HIS A 174 -15.58 0.12 -12.80
CA HIS A 174 -14.19 0.13 -12.35
C HIS A 174 -13.48 -1.21 -12.56
N ILE A 175 -14.12 -2.30 -12.14
CA ILE A 175 -13.60 -3.66 -12.32
C ILE A 175 -13.47 -3.99 -13.80
N GLU A 176 -14.47 -3.66 -14.62
CA GLU A 176 -14.42 -3.89 -16.06
C GLU A 176 -13.28 -3.12 -16.73
N TRP A 177 -13.02 -1.87 -16.33
CA TRP A 177 -11.88 -1.12 -16.85
C TRP A 177 -10.56 -1.79 -16.49
N ILE A 178 -10.38 -2.23 -15.25
CA ILE A 178 -9.17 -2.95 -14.81
C ILE A 178 -8.97 -4.23 -15.62
N LEU A 179 -10.04 -4.98 -15.90
CA LEU A 179 -9.96 -6.25 -16.61
C LEU A 179 -9.76 -6.12 -18.13
N LYS A 180 -10.24 -5.02 -18.73
CA LYS A 180 -10.25 -4.83 -20.19
C LYS A 180 -9.17 -3.88 -20.71
N THR A 181 -8.52 -3.13 -19.83
CA THR A 181 -7.49 -2.16 -20.23
C THR A 181 -6.27 -2.86 -20.82
N ASN A 182 -5.67 -2.25 -21.84
CA ASN A 182 -4.41 -2.71 -22.45
C ASN A 182 -3.16 -2.20 -21.69
N LEU A 183 -3.37 -1.46 -20.60
CA LEU A 183 -2.28 -0.99 -19.74
C LEU A 183 -1.68 -2.18 -19.00
N LYS A 184 -0.35 -2.15 -18.81
CA LYS A 184 0.33 -3.08 -17.92
C LYS A 184 -0.19 -2.93 -16.49
N ASP A 185 -0.24 -4.02 -15.73
CA ASP A 185 -0.74 -4.06 -14.34
C ASP A 185 -0.08 -3.01 -13.44
N ASP A 186 1.22 -2.75 -13.64
CA ASP A 186 1.95 -1.76 -12.86
C ASP A 186 1.50 -0.32 -13.18
N ILE A 187 1.06 -0.06 -14.41
CA ILE A 187 0.54 1.24 -14.84
C ILE A 187 -0.92 1.38 -14.40
N SER A 188 -1.78 0.39 -14.64
CA SER A 188 -3.19 0.45 -14.26
C SER A 188 -3.37 0.52 -12.74
N GLY A 189 -2.50 -0.15 -11.98
CA GLY A 189 -2.41 -0.01 -10.53
C GLY A 189 -2.08 1.43 -10.12
N ARG A 190 -1.03 2.04 -10.68
CA ARG A 190 -0.66 3.44 -10.40
C ARG A 190 -1.75 4.44 -10.79
N VAL A 191 -2.45 4.22 -11.90
CA VAL A 191 -3.62 5.02 -12.28
C VAL A 191 -4.68 4.99 -11.17
N TRP A 192 -4.98 3.80 -10.62
CA TRP A 192 -5.94 3.65 -9.53
C TRP A 192 -5.50 4.25 -8.19
N GLU A 193 -4.20 4.21 -7.89
CA GLU A 193 -3.65 4.88 -6.71
C GLU A 193 -4.08 6.35 -6.63
N HIS A 194 -4.11 7.05 -7.78
CA HIS A 194 -4.52 8.45 -7.88
C HIS A 194 -6.03 8.69 -7.95
N MET A 195 -6.87 7.66 -8.02
CA MET A 195 -8.33 7.78 -8.16
C MET A 195 -9.09 7.48 -6.87
N TRP A 196 -8.47 6.84 -5.88
CA TRP A 196 -9.16 6.40 -4.66
C TRP A 196 -9.79 7.54 -3.86
N HIS A 197 -9.06 8.63 -3.64
CA HIS A 197 -9.60 9.79 -2.91
C HIS A 197 -10.68 10.50 -3.71
N TYR A 198 -10.60 10.50 -5.05
CA TYR A 198 -11.68 11.04 -5.88
C TYR A 198 -12.94 10.19 -5.76
N LEU A 199 -12.83 8.86 -5.83
CA LEU A 199 -13.97 7.94 -5.69
C LEU A 199 -14.68 8.11 -4.34
N PHE A 200 -13.93 8.18 -3.24
CA PHE A 200 -14.50 8.11 -1.89
C PHE A 200 -14.69 9.45 -1.19
N LEU A 201 -13.93 10.49 -1.55
CA LEU A 201 -14.06 11.83 -0.96
C LEU A 201 -14.63 12.86 -1.94
N HIS A 202 -14.76 12.54 -3.22
CA HIS A 202 -15.06 13.53 -4.28
C HIS A 202 -14.10 14.72 -4.26
N LYS A 203 -12.83 14.45 -3.92
CA LYS A 203 -11.76 15.45 -3.85
C LYS A 203 -10.69 15.14 -4.87
N THR A 204 -10.10 16.20 -5.41
CA THR A 204 -8.98 16.12 -6.35
C THR A 204 -7.64 16.11 -5.61
N ILE A 205 -7.60 16.76 -4.44
CA ILE A 205 -6.41 16.86 -3.58
C ILE A 205 -6.77 16.36 -2.17
N ASP A 206 -6.06 15.34 -1.69
CA ASP A 206 -6.11 14.85 -0.31
C ASP A 206 -4.69 14.77 0.28
N CYS A 207 -4.17 15.93 0.70
CA CYS A 207 -2.80 16.06 1.19
C CYS A 207 -2.74 16.63 2.62
N PRO A 208 -2.85 15.78 3.66
CA PRO A 208 -2.64 16.24 5.02
C PRO A 208 -1.17 16.55 5.32
N ILE A 209 -0.96 17.52 6.22
CA ILE A 209 0.36 17.88 6.74
C ILE A 209 0.92 16.69 7.52
N GLU A 210 2.10 16.20 7.12
CA GLU A 210 2.62 14.87 7.51
C GLU A 210 2.76 14.69 9.03
N HIS A 211 3.40 15.63 9.73
CA HIS A 211 3.60 15.53 11.18
C HIS A 211 2.28 15.59 11.97
N LEU A 212 1.28 16.33 11.46
CA LEU A 212 -0.06 16.36 12.05
C LEU A 212 -0.82 15.07 11.76
N ALA A 213 -0.67 14.52 10.55
CA ALA A 213 -1.26 13.25 10.17
C ALA A 213 -0.70 12.10 11.01
N TYR A 214 0.62 12.05 11.23
CA TYR A 214 1.25 11.06 12.12
C TYR A 214 0.68 11.12 13.54
N CYS A 215 0.53 12.33 14.07
CA CYS A 215 0.02 12.53 15.42
C CYS A 215 -1.46 12.14 15.54
N ARG A 216 -2.28 12.49 14.54
CA ARG A 216 -3.72 12.18 14.54
C ARG A 216 -4.04 10.72 14.22
N LEU A 217 -3.31 10.11 13.30
CA LEU A 217 -3.58 8.76 12.80
C LEU A 217 -2.92 7.70 13.64
N TYR A 218 -1.72 7.95 14.14
CA TYR A 218 -0.88 6.93 14.77
C TYR A 218 -0.42 7.29 16.18
N HIS A 219 -0.89 8.42 16.72
CA HIS A 219 -0.44 8.96 18.00
C HIS A 219 1.07 9.27 18.06
N ILE A 220 1.71 9.44 16.90
CA ILE A 220 3.13 9.77 16.77
C ILE A 220 3.26 11.28 16.61
N CYS A 221 3.55 11.98 17.70
CA CYS A 221 3.59 13.44 17.72
C CYS A 221 5.04 13.93 17.85
N PHE A 222 5.54 14.59 16.81
CA PHE A 222 6.94 15.05 16.73
C PHE A 222 7.23 16.33 17.54
N GLY A 223 6.21 17.00 18.08
CA GLY A 223 6.37 18.27 18.81
C GLY A 223 6.49 19.51 17.92
N GLY A 224 6.34 19.37 16.60
CA GLY A 224 6.37 20.47 15.65
C GLY A 224 6.81 20.05 14.26
N LYS A 225 6.84 21.01 13.33
CA LYS A 225 7.31 20.79 11.97
C LYS A 225 8.83 20.58 11.94
N GLU A 226 9.57 21.35 12.73
CA GLU A 226 11.04 21.37 12.75
C GLU A 226 11.60 20.03 13.24
N ALA A 227 11.02 19.49 14.32
CA ALA A 227 11.40 18.18 14.85
C ALA A 227 11.02 17.03 13.90
N TYR A 228 9.94 17.19 13.13
CA TYR A 228 9.60 16.24 12.07
C TYR A 228 10.59 16.30 10.91
N GLU A 229 10.97 17.48 10.45
CA GLU A 229 11.95 17.66 9.38
C GLU A 229 13.33 17.12 9.78
N GLU A 230 13.73 17.30 11.03
CA GLU A 230 14.93 16.67 11.60
C GLU A 230 14.82 15.13 11.53
N TRP A 231 13.69 14.56 11.97
CA TRP A 231 13.44 13.13 11.90
C TRP A 231 13.51 12.59 10.46
N VAL A 232 12.91 13.29 9.50
CA VAL A 232 12.97 12.96 8.08
C VAL A 232 14.40 13.04 7.56
N GLY A 233 15.15 14.08 7.93
CA GLY A 233 16.55 14.26 7.56
C GLY A 233 17.44 13.10 8.02
N LEU A 234 17.27 12.67 9.27
CA LEU A 234 17.99 11.51 9.82
C LEU A 234 17.69 10.23 9.04
N ASN A 235 16.41 9.97 8.73
CA ASN A 235 16.03 8.78 7.96
C ASN A 235 16.55 8.83 6.52
N LYS A 236 16.50 9.99 5.85
CA LYS A 236 17.09 10.18 4.52
C LYS A 236 18.60 9.94 4.53
N GLY A 237 19.30 10.41 5.57
CA GLY A 237 20.72 10.14 5.78
C GLY A 237 20.99 8.63 5.90
N ARG A 238 20.20 7.93 6.72
CA ARG A 238 20.31 6.47 6.92
C ARG A 238 20.14 5.72 5.60
N GLU A 239 19.12 6.06 4.83
CA GLU A 239 18.85 5.47 3.51
C GLU A 239 19.94 5.78 2.48
N SER A 240 20.55 6.97 2.53
CA SER A 240 21.67 7.30 1.65
C SER A 240 22.87 6.39 1.92
N LEU A 241 23.26 6.25 3.19
CA LEU A 241 24.36 5.39 3.62
C LEU A 241 24.09 3.91 3.28
N GLU A 242 22.87 3.41 3.53
CA GLU A 242 22.48 2.04 3.16
C GLU A 242 22.56 1.80 1.65
N ARG A 243 22.15 2.77 0.83
CA ARG A 243 22.27 2.67 -0.63
C ARG A 243 23.72 2.66 -1.10
N GLU A 244 24.58 3.46 -0.48
CA GLU A 244 26.01 3.47 -0.80
C GLU A 244 26.68 2.15 -0.43
N LEU A 245 26.40 1.63 0.76
CA LEU A 245 26.90 0.31 1.19
C LEU A 245 26.44 -0.79 0.22
N LYS A 246 25.16 -0.78 -0.17
CA LYS A 246 24.61 -1.73 -1.15
C LYS A 246 25.27 -1.62 -2.53
N LYS A 247 25.70 -0.43 -2.94
CA LYS A 247 26.46 -0.25 -4.21
C LYS A 247 27.84 -0.89 -4.10
N LEU A 248 28.54 -0.73 -2.98
CA LEU A 248 29.82 -1.39 -2.74
C LEU A 248 29.68 -2.91 -2.76
N ASP A 249 28.68 -3.45 -2.06
CA ASP A 249 28.46 -4.91 -2.01
C ASP A 249 28.09 -5.50 -3.39
N LYS A 250 27.36 -4.73 -4.21
CA LYS A 250 27.08 -5.12 -5.60
C LYS A 250 28.34 -5.09 -6.46
N ALA A 251 29.19 -4.08 -6.30
CA ALA A 251 30.45 -3.96 -7.04
C ALA A 251 31.38 -5.15 -6.75
N ASP A 252 31.48 -5.58 -5.49
CA ASP A 252 32.30 -6.74 -5.10
C ASP A 252 31.76 -8.05 -5.69
N LYS A 253 30.42 -8.22 -5.71
CA LYS A 253 29.78 -9.39 -6.33
C LYS A 253 29.94 -9.44 -7.86
N MET A 254 29.98 -8.29 -8.53
CA MET A 254 30.19 -8.20 -9.98
C MET A 254 31.67 -8.39 -10.35
N GLY A 255 32.61 -7.94 -9.52
CA GLY A 255 34.05 -8.14 -9.72
C GLY A 255 34.49 -9.61 -9.66
N GLY A 256 33.78 -10.46 -8.90
CA GLY A 256 34.10 -11.88 -8.77
C GLY A 256 33.64 -12.79 -9.93
N LYS A 257 32.90 -12.29 -10.92
CA LYS A 257 32.37 -13.10 -12.04
C LYS A 257 33.17 -13.00 -13.35
N GLY A 258 34.29 -12.27 -13.38
CA GLY A 258 35.00 -11.92 -14.61
C GLY A 258 36.46 -12.37 -14.73
N GLU A 259 37.01 -13.14 -13.80
CA GLU A 259 38.45 -13.50 -13.78
C GLU A 259 38.79 -14.95 -14.15
N ASP A 260 37.87 -15.70 -14.78
CA ASP A 260 38.23 -16.97 -15.44
C ASP A 260 38.48 -16.75 -16.94
N GLY A 261 39.69 -16.27 -17.25
CA GLY A 261 40.32 -16.47 -18.55
C GLY A 261 40.74 -15.20 -19.29
N LYS A 262 42.00 -14.77 -19.12
CA LYS A 262 43.07 -14.87 -20.15
C LYS A 262 44.38 -14.27 -19.61
N ASN A 263 45.44 -15.07 -19.66
CA ASN A 263 46.83 -14.65 -19.48
C ASN A 263 47.23 -13.53 -20.46
N SER A 264 47.90 -12.49 -19.95
CA SER A 264 49.14 -11.97 -20.55
C SER A 264 49.85 -10.97 -19.62
N THR A 265 51.06 -11.35 -19.22
CA THR A 265 52.25 -10.54 -18.86
C THR A 265 52.09 -9.03 -18.66
N ASN A 266 52.03 -8.61 -17.37
CA ASN A 266 52.66 -7.41 -16.77
C ASN A 266 52.37 -7.45 -15.25
N GLY A 267 53.24 -8.12 -14.49
CA GLY A 267 52.89 -8.78 -13.23
C GLY A 267 53.21 -8.08 -11.90
N SER A 268 53.76 -6.86 -11.88
CA SER A 268 54.10 -6.18 -10.61
C SER A 268 53.32 -4.87 -10.38
N ASP A 269 53.09 -4.09 -11.41
CA ASP A 269 52.45 -2.76 -11.27
C ASP A 269 50.92 -2.86 -11.13
N LYS A 270 50.30 -3.86 -11.77
CA LYS A 270 48.85 -4.10 -11.71
C LYS A 270 48.37 -4.69 -10.38
N SER A 271 49.23 -5.39 -9.63
CA SER A 271 48.85 -6.01 -8.36
C SER A 271 48.84 -5.00 -7.20
N LEU A 272 49.83 -4.09 -7.17
CA LEU A 272 49.93 -3.02 -6.18
C LEU A 272 48.75 -2.03 -6.27
N ASP A 273 48.29 -1.72 -7.48
CA ASP A 273 47.11 -0.87 -7.73
C ASP A 273 45.81 -1.58 -7.34
N SER A 274 45.69 -2.88 -7.60
CA SER A 274 44.53 -3.68 -7.16
C SER A 274 44.42 -3.73 -5.63
N ASP A 275 45.53 -3.90 -4.93
CA ASP A 275 45.55 -3.96 -3.46
C ASP A 275 45.32 -2.61 -2.79
N SER A 276 45.82 -1.52 -3.38
CA SER A 276 45.54 -0.15 -2.89
C SER A 276 44.06 0.20 -3.04
N ILE A 277 43.44 -0.15 -4.17
CA ILE A 277 42.00 0.04 -4.43
C ILE A 277 41.16 -0.80 -3.46
N LYS A 278 41.55 -2.06 -3.20
CA LYS A 278 40.86 -2.93 -2.22
C LYS A 278 40.92 -2.33 -0.80
N ARG A 279 42.09 -1.86 -0.37
CA ARG A 279 42.26 -1.20 0.94
C ARG A 279 41.42 0.08 1.05
N ALA A 280 41.39 0.91 0.00
CA ALA A 280 40.59 2.12 -0.02
C ALA A 280 39.08 1.80 0.06
N LYS A 281 38.61 0.82 -0.72
CA LYS A 281 37.21 0.35 -0.66
C LYS A 281 36.82 -0.17 0.72
N GLU A 282 37.69 -0.96 1.34
CA GLU A 282 37.45 -1.50 2.68
C GLU A 282 37.46 -0.39 3.76
N GLY A 283 38.34 0.60 3.64
CA GLY A 283 38.34 1.80 4.48
C GLY A 283 37.02 2.58 4.37
N THR A 284 36.56 2.83 3.14
CA THR A 284 35.27 3.50 2.88
C THR A 284 34.10 2.70 3.45
N ARG A 285 34.08 1.37 3.25
CA ARG A 285 33.05 0.49 3.82
C ARG A 285 32.98 0.62 5.34
N LYS A 286 34.12 0.54 6.03
CA LYS A 286 34.17 0.66 7.50
C LYS A 286 33.60 2.00 7.97
N SER A 287 34.00 3.11 7.34
CA SER A 287 33.47 4.43 7.64
C SER A 287 31.94 4.53 7.44
N LEU A 288 31.42 3.99 6.34
CA LEU A 288 29.97 3.97 6.08
C LEU A 288 29.21 3.16 7.12
N VAL A 289 29.73 2.00 7.52
CA VAL A 289 29.11 1.14 8.55
C VAL A 289 29.07 1.84 9.90
N GLU A 290 30.14 2.54 10.28
CA GLU A 290 30.22 3.29 11.53
C GLU A 290 29.23 4.46 11.58
N GLN A 291 29.18 5.27 10.50
CA GLN A 291 28.20 6.35 10.36
C GLN A 291 26.77 5.83 10.40
N LEU A 292 26.50 4.73 9.68
CA LEU A 292 25.19 4.10 9.67
C LEU A 292 24.79 3.57 11.05
N GLY A 293 25.72 2.98 11.80
CA GLY A 293 25.52 2.51 13.16
C GLY A 293 25.14 3.65 14.09
N SER A 294 25.90 4.75 14.05
CA SER A 294 25.65 5.95 14.85
C SER A 294 24.28 6.56 14.54
N LEU A 295 23.94 6.67 13.25
CA LEU A 295 22.66 7.23 12.82
C LEU A 295 21.47 6.33 13.19
N LYS A 296 21.62 5.01 13.08
CA LYS A 296 20.60 4.05 13.53
C LYS A 296 20.34 4.18 15.03
N GLU A 297 21.39 4.40 15.83
CA GLU A 297 21.24 4.58 17.28
C GLU A 297 20.52 5.89 17.63
N ILE A 298 20.87 7.00 16.96
CA ILE A 298 20.15 8.28 17.10
C ILE A 298 18.66 8.11 16.76
N ILE A 299 18.35 7.45 15.65
CA ILE A 299 16.97 7.18 15.21
C ILE A 299 16.24 6.29 16.23
N ARG A 300 16.91 5.26 16.77
CA ARG A 300 16.35 4.38 17.80
C ARG A 300 15.97 5.15 19.06
N ILE A 301 16.87 6.01 19.55
CA ILE A 301 16.64 6.87 20.70
C ILE A 301 15.47 7.81 20.40
N LYS A 302 15.49 8.56 19.29
CA LYS A 302 14.39 9.48 18.93
C LYS A 302 13.04 8.76 18.85
N ARG A 303 13.01 7.53 18.31
CA ARG A 303 11.78 6.73 18.23
C ARG A 303 11.20 6.40 19.60
N SER A 304 12.02 6.11 20.60
CA SER A 304 11.51 5.78 21.95
C SER A 304 10.82 6.96 22.63
N TRP A 305 11.18 8.20 22.29
CA TRP A 305 10.47 9.39 22.78
C TRP A 305 9.12 9.58 22.11
N LEU A 306 9.00 9.18 20.83
CA LEU A 306 7.77 9.31 20.05
C LEU A 306 6.72 8.25 20.42
N LEU A 307 7.15 7.09 20.93
CA LEU A 307 6.30 5.98 21.33
C LEU A 307 6.68 5.47 22.74
N PRO A 308 6.30 6.20 23.80
CA PRO A 308 6.57 5.75 25.17
C PRO A 308 5.71 4.51 25.47
N GLY A 309 6.35 3.33 25.52
CA GLY A 309 5.70 2.06 25.91
C GLY A 309 5.62 0.98 24.82
N VAL A 310 6.30 1.16 23.68
CA VAL A 310 6.51 0.12 22.65
C VAL A 310 7.97 -0.34 22.65
#